data_AF-A0A349GDB7-F1
#
_entry.id   AF-A0A349GDB7-F1
#
_cell.length_a   1.000
_cell.length_b   1.000
_cell.length_c   1.000
_cell.angle_alpha   90.00
_cell.angle_beta   90.00
_cell.angle_gamma   90.00
#
_symmetry.space_group_name_H-M   'P 1'
#
loop_
_entity.id
_entity.type
_entity.pdbx_description
1 polymer ?
#
loop_
_entity_poly.entity_id
_entity_poly.type
_entity_poly.pdbx_seq_one_letter_code
_entity_poly.pdbx_strand_id
1 'polypeptide(L)'
;GVSIKTDENYVAGNTAFDGLTVITGAAAGAKFQIGANENQDLALSIGNMTATGLGVNAVDISSQTGGAAAITTVNNALESVSAQRSALGAVQNRLEHTIKNLDTSSENLQASESRIRDVDMAKEMMEFTKNNILTQAAQAMLAQANQAPQGVLQLLR
;
A
#
# COMPACT_ATOMS: atom_id res chain seq x y z
N GLY A 1 -12.50 -5.97 3.24
CA GLY A 1 -12.09 -7.37 3.01
C GLY A 1 -12.93 -7.96 1.91
N VAL A 2 -12.54 -9.07 1.31
CA VAL A 2 -13.26 -9.65 0.16
C VAL A 2 -14.07 -10.88 0.57
N SER A 3 -15.38 -10.86 0.34
CA SER A 3 -16.25 -12.04 0.48
C SER A 3 -16.52 -12.64 -0.90
N ILE A 4 -16.11 -13.88 -1.10
CA ILE A 4 -16.31 -14.62 -2.37
C ILE A 4 -17.55 -15.50 -2.18
N LYS A 5 -18.64 -15.17 -2.86
CA LYS A 5 -19.84 -16.03 -2.88
C LYS A 5 -19.70 -17.04 -4.00
N THR A 6 -19.64 -18.32 -3.64
CA THR A 6 -19.78 -19.45 -4.55
C THR A 6 -21.08 -20.18 -4.19
N ASP A 7 -22.09 -20.04 -5.04
CA ASP A 7 -23.41 -20.70 -4.99
C ASP A 7 -24.44 -20.12 -3.99
N GLU A 8 -25.73 -20.18 -4.37
CA GLU A 8 -26.88 -19.61 -3.66
C GLU A 8 -27.08 -20.20 -2.26
N ASN A 9 -26.46 -21.34 -1.94
CA ASN A 9 -26.55 -22.00 -0.64
C ASN A 9 -25.19 -22.33 0.02
N TYR A 10 -24.06 -21.93 -0.57
CA TYR A 10 -22.74 -22.12 0.06
C TYR A 10 -22.07 -20.78 0.35
N VAL A 11 -22.47 -20.19 1.47
CA VAL A 11 -21.63 -19.20 2.15
C VAL A 11 -20.55 -19.98 2.89
N ALA A 12 -19.32 -19.99 2.35
CA ALA A 12 -18.17 -20.41 3.13
C ALA A 12 -18.19 -19.59 4.43
N GLY A 13 -18.45 -20.28 5.55
CA GLY A 13 -18.84 -19.68 6.82
C GLY A 13 -18.00 -18.45 7.17
N ASN A 14 -18.68 -17.37 7.52
CA ASN A 14 -18.14 -16.20 8.19
C ASN A 14 -16.79 -15.67 7.66
N THR A 15 -16.69 -15.40 6.35
CA THR A 15 -15.59 -14.60 5.79
C THR A 15 -16.04 -13.14 5.62
N ALA A 16 -16.48 -12.56 6.74
CA ALA A 16 -16.83 -11.15 6.83
C ALA A 16 -15.55 -10.33 6.73
N PHE A 17 -15.38 -9.77 5.56
CA PHE A 17 -14.24 -8.99 5.18
C PHE A 17 -14.96 -7.81 4.53
N ASP A 18 -14.95 -6.69 5.24
CA ASP A 18 -15.79 -5.49 5.11
C ASP A 18 -16.45 -5.22 3.74
N GLY A 19 -17.70 -5.67 3.54
CA GLY A 19 -18.65 -5.19 2.52
C GLY A 19 -18.44 -5.51 1.04
N LEU A 20 -17.22 -5.84 0.56
CA LEU A 20 -16.96 -6.07 -0.87
C LEU A 20 -17.24 -7.53 -1.26
N THR A 21 -18.39 -7.76 -1.91
CA THR A 21 -18.74 -9.07 -2.45
C THR A 21 -18.08 -9.24 -3.82
N VAL A 22 -17.05 -10.08 -3.92
CA VAL A 22 -16.56 -10.57 -5.22
C VAL A 22 -17.50 -11.71 -5.63
N ILE A 23 -18.54 -11.34 -6.35
CA ILE A 23 -19.55 -12.27 -6.86
C ILE A 23 -18.91 -13.06 -8.01
N THR A 24 -18.90 -14.38 -7.88
CA THR A 24 -18.59 -15.26 -9.01
C THR A 24 -19.61 -15.01 -10.13
N GLY A 25 -19.15 -14.48 -11.27
CA GLY A 25 -20.02 -14.16 -12.41
C GLY A 25 -20.62 -12.74 -12.45
N ALA A 26 -20.26 -11.81 -11.56
CA ALA A 26 -20.62 -10.40 -11.76
C ALA A 26 -19.65 -9.73 -12.75
N ALA A 27 -20.19 -8.94 -13.68
CA ALA A 27 -19.46 -8.24 -14.73
C ALA A 27 -18.42 -7.20 -14.23
N ALA A 28 -18.42 -6.88 -12.95
CA ALA A 28 -17.49 -5.95 -12.31
C ALA A 28 -16.58 -6.70 -11.33
N GLY A 29 -15.36 -7.02 -11.77
CA GLY A 29 -14.31 -7.52 -10.88
C GLY A 29 -13.99 -6.52 -9.74
N ALA A 30 -13.39 -6.99 -8.66
CA ALA A 30 -12.84 -6.11 -7.62
C ALA A 30 -11.63 -5.35 -8.17
N LYS A 31 -11.50 -4.08 -7.78
CA LYS A 31 -10.29 -3.29 -8.02
C LYS A 31 -9.59 -3.06 -6.70
N PHE A 32 -8.29 -3.32 -6.66
CA PHE A 32 -7.43 -3.01 -5.53
C PHE A 32 -6.51 -1.85 -5.91
N GLN A 33 -6.57 -0.76 -5.17
CA GLN A 33 -5.58 0.31 -5.27
C GLN A 33 -4.28 -0.21 -4.62
N ILE A 34 -3.25 -0.41 -5.43
CA ILE A 34 -1.97 -1.03 -5.04
C ILE A 34 -0.81 -0.02 -5.07
N GLY A 35 -1.11 1.27 -5.05
CA GLY A 35 -0.09 2.32 -5.02
C GLY A 35 -0.64 3.67 -4.55
N ALA A 36 0.25 4.64 -4.38
CA ALA A 36 -0.08 5.95 -3.82
C ALA A 36 -0.70 6.93 -4.84
N ASN A 37 -0.53 6.68 -6.14
CA ASN A 37 -0.96 7.58 -7.21
C ASN A 37 -2.20 7.04 -7.96
N GLU A 38 -2.89 7.94 -8.68
CA GLU A 38 -4.01 7.57 -9.53
C GLU A 38 -3.62 6.51 -10.59
N ASN A 39 -4.57 5.66 -10.96
CA ASN A 39 -4.42 4.56 -11.92
C ASN A 39 -3.47 3.43 -11.51
N GLN A 40 -3.03 3.38 -10.24
CA GLN A 40 -2.28 2.25 -9.69
C GLN A 40 -3.23 1.18 -9.16
N ASP A 41 -4.11 0.70 -10.04
CA ASP A 41 -5.14 -0.29 -9.72
C ASP A 41 -4.78 -1.68 -10.24
N LEU A 42 -5.19 -2.68 -9.48
CA LEU A 42 -5.18 -4.07 -9.87
C LEU A 42 -6.63 -4.58 -9.93
N ALA A 43 -7.09 -4.88 -11.14
CA ALA A 43 -8.39 -5.52 -11.33
C ALA A 43 -8.27 -7.04 -11.11
N LEU A 44 -9.16 -7.58 -10.28
CA LEU A 44 -9.35 -9.00 -10.04
C LEU A 44 -10.77 -9.40 -10.42
N SER A 45 -10.89 -10.32 -11.39
CA SER A 45 -12.15 -10.95 -11.74
C SER A 45 -12.10 -12.45 -11.43
N ILE A 46 -13.19 -12.97 -10.89
CA ILE A 46 -13.37 -14.40 -10.67
C ILE A 46 -14.55 -14.86 -11.51
N GLY A 47 -14.30 -15.84 -12.39
CA GLY A 47 -15.34 -16.44 -13.21
C GLY A 47 -16.46 -17.07 -12.36
N ASN A 48 -17.57 -17.42 -13.00
CA ASN A 48 -18.65 -18.13 -12.31
C ASN A 48 -18.18 -19.55 -11.93
N MET A 49 -17.95 -19.79 -10.64
CA MET A 49 -17.49 -21.07 -10.09
C MET A 49 -18.61 -21.83 -9.36
N THR A 50 -19.86 -21.51 -9.62
CA THR A 50 -21.03 -22.24 -9.09
C THR A 50 -21.23 -23.58 -9.80
N ALA A 51 -22.01 -24.48 -9.20
CA ALA A 51 -22.32 -25.78 -9.83
C ALA A 51 -22.97 -25.61 -11.23
N THR A 52 -23.79 -24.58 -11.40
CA THR A 52 -24.39 -24.21 -12.68
C THR A 52 -23.36 -23.59 -13.63
N GLY A 53 -22.48 -22.71 -13.14
CA GLY A 53 -21.42 -22.08 -13.94
C GLY A 53 -20.36 -23.06 -14.44
N LEU A 54 -20.11 -24.13 -13.68
CA LEU A 54 -19.18 -25.22 -14.03
C LEU A 54 -19.86 -26.39 -14.76
N GLY A 55 -21.19 -26.34 -14.97
CA GLY A 55 -21.94 -27.38 -15.69
C GLY A 55 -22.12 -28.70 -14.91
N VAL A 56 -21.79 -28.74 -13.61
CA VAL A 56 -21.87 -29.95 -12.78
C VAL A 56 -23.23 -30.14 -12.09
N ASN A 57 -24.13 -29.15 -12.18
CA ASN A 57 -25.45 -29.19 -11.52
C ASN A 57 -26.39 -30.30 -12.07
N ALA A 58 -26.27 -30.65 -13.35
CA ALA A 58 -27.18 -31.58 -14.03
C ALA A 58 -26.53 -32.93 -14.37
N VAL A 59 -25.48 -33.31 -13.65
CA VAL A 59 -24.76 -34.57 -13.89
C VAL A 59 -25.63 -35.75 -13.44
N ASP A 60 -26.01 -36.62 -14.38
CA ASP A 60 -26.76 -37.85 -14.10
C ASP A 60 -25.87 -39.09 -14.25
N ILE A 61 -25.82 -39.90 -13.20
CA ILE A 61 -25.00 -41.12 -13.08
C ILE A 61 -25.90 -42.38 -13.14
N SER A 62 -27.21 -42.23 -13.35
CA SER A 62 -28.18 -43.33 -13.39
C SER A 62 -27.95 -44.34 -14.52
N SER A 63 -27.24 -43.95 -15.58
CA SER A 63 -26.89 -44.80 -16.73
C SER A 63 -25.37 -44.86 -16.93
N GLN A 64 -24.89 -45.95 -17.54
CA GLN A 64 -23.45 -46.11 -17.80
C GLN A 64 -22.92 -45.04 -18.77
N THR A 65 -23.73 -44.61 -19.74
CA THR A 65 -23.41 -43.49 -20.65
C THR A 65 -23.40 -42.16 -19.90
N GLY A 66 -24.34 -41.93 -18.98
CA GLY A 66 -24.37 -40.76 -18.11
C GLY A 66 -23.16 -40.67 -17.19
N GLY A 67 -22.75 -41.79 -16.57
CA GLY A 67 -21.54 -41.88 -15.76
C GLY A 67 -20.25 -41.57 -16.54
N ALA A 68 -20.15 -42.00 -17.80
CA ALA A 68 -19.00 -41.65 -18.65
C ALA A 68 -18.97 -40.13 -18.97
N ALA A 69 -20.12 -39.53 -19.29
CA ALA A 69 -20.23 -38.09 -19.53
C ALA A 69 -20.00 -37.25 -18.26
N ALA A 70 -20.41 -37.78 -17.10
CA ALA A 70 -20.19 -37.18 -15.79
C ALA A 70 -18.70 -36.99 -15.49
N ILE A 71 -17.88 -38.01 -15.75
CA ILE A 71 -16.43 -37.96 -15.54
C ILE A 71 -15.80 -36.84 -16.38
N THR A 72 -16.16 -36.75 -17.67
CA THR A 72 -15.66 -35.66 -18.54
C THR A 72 -16.10 -34.29 -18.05
N THR A 73 -17.37 -34.15 -17.63
CA THR A 73 -17.91 -32.88 -17.12
C THR A 73 -17.19 -32.43 -15.85
N VAL A 74 -16.96 -33.35 -14.91
CA VAL A 74 -16.23 -33.06 -13.66
C VAL A 74 -14.76 -32.75 -13.93
N ASN A 75 -14.10 -33.44 -14.85
CA ASN A 75 -12.71 -33.13 -15.23
C ASN A 75 -12.59 -31.71 -15.79
N ASN A 76 -13.50 -31.32 -16.69
CA ASN A 76 -13.52 -29.96 -17.25
C ASN A 76 -13.77 -28.89 -16.16
N ALA A 77 -14.64 -29.18 -15.20
CA ALA A 77 -14.87 -28.31 -14.05
C ALA A 77 -13.62 -28.18 -13.17
N LEU A 78 -12.92 -29.28 -12.89
CA LEU A 78 -11.66 -29.29 -12.13
C LEU A 78 -10.55 -28.50 -12.84
N GLU A 79 -10.42 -28.64 -14.15
CA GLU A 79 -9.48 -27.86 -14.96
C GLU A 79 -9.81 -26.36 -14.86
N SER A 80 -11.08 -25.99 -14.98
CA SER A 80 -11.54 -24.60 -14.88
C SER A 80 -11.25 -23.98 -13.51
N VAL A 81 -11.53 -24.71 -12.42
CA VAL A 81 -11.22 -24.28 -11.05
C VAL A 81 -9.71 -24.19 -10.84
N SER A 82 -8.94 -25.14 -11.35
CA SER A 82 -7.47 -25.12 -11.23
C SER A 82 -6.87 -23.94 -11.98
N ALA A 83 -7.35 -23.65 -13.19
CA ALA A 83 -6.93 -22.48 -13.95
C ALA A 83 -7.25 -21.17 -13.20
N GLN A 84 -8.45 -21.06 -12.62
CA GLN A 84 -8.82 -19.90 -11.82
C GLN A 84 -7.91 -19.74 -10.58
N ARG A 85 -7.58 -20.83 -9.86
CA ARG A 85 -6.66 -20.79 -8.72
C ARG A 85 -5.25 -20.39 -9.12
N SER A 86 -4.75 -20.89 -10.25
CA SER A 86 -3.45 -20.48 -10.79
C SER A 86 -3.41 -18.99 -11.12
N ALA A 87 -4.48 -18.44 -11.71
CA ALA A 87 -4.59 -17.00 -11.96
C ALA A 87 -4.58 -16.19 -10.66
N LEU A 88 -5.31 -16.64 -9.63
CA LEU A 88 -5.30 -16.01 -8.30
C LEU A 88 -3.91 -16.06 -7.65
N GLY A 89 -3.20 -17.18 -7.75
CA GLY A 89 -1.83 -17.30 -7.26
C GLY A 89 -0.85 -16.35 -7.97
N ALA A 90 -1.00 -16.17 -9.28
CA ALA A 90 -0.20 -15.19 -10.03
C ALA A 90 -0.46 -13.75 -9.55
N VAL A 91 -1.73 -13.42 -9.30
CA VAL A 91 -2.11 -12.12 -8.74
C VAL A 91 -1.55 -11.93 -7.32
N GLN A 92 -1.56 -12.97 -6.49
CA GLN A 92 -0.96 -12.95 -5.17
C GLN A 92 0.56 -12.68 -5.24
N ASN A 93 1.28 -13.37 -6.12
CA ASN A 93 2.71 -13.15 -6.31
C ASN A 93 3.00 -11.70 -6.74
N ARG A 94 2.18 -11.17 -7.66
CA ARG A 94 2.29 -9.77 -8.08
C ARG A 94 2.06 -8.80 -6.92
N LEU A 95 1.05 -9.05 -6.09
CA LEU A 95 0.78 -8.24 -4.89
C LEU A 95 1.96 -8.30 -3.91
N GLU A 96 2.53 -9.48 -3.67
CA GLU A 96 3.67 -9.62 -2.77
C GLU A 96 4.92 -8.87 -3.27
N HIS A 97 5.20 -8.94 -4.58
CA HIS A 97 6.26 -8.12 -5.17
C HIS A 97 5.96 -6.62 -5.10
N THR A 98 4.70 -6.23 -5.29
CA THR A 98 4.30 -4.83 -5.19
C THR A 98 4.47 -4.31 -3.77
N ILE A 99 4.07 -5.09 -2.75
CA ILE A 99 4.27 -4.76 -1.33
C ILE A 99 5.76 -4.57 -1.03
N LYS A 100 6.61 -5.55 -1.41
CA LYS A 100 8.06 -5.45 -1.19
C LYS A 100 8.66 -4.19 -1.83
N ASN A 101 8.24 -3.86 -3.06
CA ASN A 101 8.68 -2.65 -3.74
C ASN A 101 8.20 -1.37 -3.04
N LEU A 102 6.95 -1.35 -2.58
CA LEU A 102 6.39 -0.21 -1.83
C LEU A 102 7.09 -0.02 -0.49
N ASP A 103 7.40 -1.11 0.23
CA ASP A 103 8.13 -1.04 1.51
C ASP A 103 9.52 -0.42 1.30
N THR A 104 10.28 -0.89 0.31
CA THR A 104 11.59 -0.31 -0.04
C THR A 104 11.46 1.15 -0.48
N SER A 105 10.43 1.49 -1.28
CA SER A 105 10.22 2.88 -1.68
C SER A 105 9.83 3.77 -0.50
N SER A 106 9.02 3.27 0.43
CA SER A 106 8.61 3.98 1.63
C SER A 106 9.80 4.24 2.55
N GLU A 107 10.66 3.24 2.74
CA GLU A 107 11.90 3.38 3.52
C GLU A 107 12.83 4.43 2.89
N ASN A 108 13.02 4.39 1.57
CA ASN A 108 13.84 5.37 0.85
C ASN A 108 13.26 6.79 0.92
N LEU A 109 11.95 6.93 0.83
CA LEU A 109 11.26 8.22 0.95
C LEU A 109 11.38 8.76 2.37
N GLN A 110 11.13 7.94 3.39
CA GLN A 110 11.27 8.32 4.79
C GLN A 110 12.71 8.74 5.14
N ALA A 111 13.71 7.99 4.65
CA ALA A 111 15.12 8.35 4.84
C ALA A 111 15.48 9.67 4.14
N SER A 112 14.89 9.94 2.97
CA SER A 112 15.09 11.19 2.24
C SER A 112 14.37 12.36 2.93
N GLU A 113 13.16 12.14 3.44
CA GLU A 113 12.42 13.12 4.24
C GLU A 113 13.17 13.48 5.53
N SER A 114 13.71 12.49 6.25
CA SER A 114 14.55 12.74 7.43
C SER A 114 15.75 13.61 7.06
N ARG A 115 16.48 13.26 5.99
CA ARG A 115 17.62 14.07 5.54
C ARG A 115 17.23 15.51 5.20
N ILE A 116 16.11 15.72 4.52
CA ILE A 116 15.65 17.07 4.18
C ILE A 116 15.29 17.84 5.45
N ARG A 117 14.50 17.23 6.35
CA ARG A 117 14.11 17.86 7.62
C ARG A 117 15.29 18.15 8.54
N ASP A 118 16.27 17.26 8.60
CA ASP A 118 17.48 17.41 9.41
C ASP A 118 18.39 18.52 8.86
N VAL A 119 18.53 18.62 7.54
CA VAL A 119 19.28 19.71 6.89
C VAL A 119 18.62 21.07 7.13
N ASP A 120 17.29 21.14 7.00
CA ASP A 120 16.56 22.39 7.24
C ASP A 120 16.63 22.80 8.71
N MET A 121 16.50 21.86 9.65
CA MET A 121 16.67 22.13 11.08
C MET A 121 18.09 22.58 11.42
N ALA A 122 19.11 21.94 10.86
CA ALA A 122 20.50 22.35 11.06
C ALA A 122 20.76 23.77 10.55
N LYS A 123 20.20 24.13 9.39
CA LYS A 123 20.30 25.48 8.83
C LYS A 123 19.65 26.52 9.73
N GLU A 124 18.44 26.26 10.22
CA GLU A 124 17.73 27.18 11.13
C GLU A 124 18.47 27.32 12.46
N MET A 125 19.04 26.23 13.00
CA MET A 125 19.85 26.26 14.22
C MET A 125 21.17 27.02 14.03
N MET A 126 21.80 26.93 12.85
CA MET A 126 22.99 27.72 12.52
C MET A 126 22.65 29.22 12.40
N GLU A 127 21.53 29.55 11.74
CA GLU A 127 21.02 30.92 11.63
C GLU A 127 20.71 31.50 13.01
N PHE A 128 20.00 30.74 13.85
CA PHE A 128 19.71 31.11 15.24
C PHE A 128 20.98 31.30 16.08
N THR A 129 21.96 30.40 15.96
CA THR A 129 23.24 30.50 16.67
C THR A 129 24.04 31.72 16.20
N LYS A 130 24.11 31.96 14.89
CA LYS A 130 24.75 33.16 14.30
C LYS A 130 24.11 34.44 14.81
N ASN A 131 22.78 34.49 14.87
CA ASN A 131 22.06 35.64 15.40
C ASN A 131 22.31 35.84 16.90
N ASN A 132 22.39 34.77 17.69
CA ASN A 132 22.78 34.85 19.11
C ASN A 132 24.23 35.32 19.30
N ILE A 133 25.17 34.88 18.47
CA ILE A 133 26.56 35.36 18.52
C ILE A 133 26.61 36.84 18.13
N LEU A 134 25.87 37.27 17.12
CA LEU A 134 25.78 38.68 16.73
C LEU A 134 25.18 39.55 17.83
N THR A 135 24.13 39.09 18.54
CA THR A 135 23.53 39.84 19.64
C THR A 135 24.48 39.93 20.85
N GLN A 136 25.18 38.84 21.19
CA GLN A 136 26.21 38.86 22.24
C GLN A 136 27.41 39.73 21.86
N ALA A 137 27.86 39.67 20.60
CA ALA A 137 28.93 40.51 20.09
C ALA A 137 28.52 41.99 20.05
N ALA A 138 27.28 42.30 19.66
CA ALA A 138 26.74 43.66 19.70
C ALA A 138 26.70 44.21 21.13
N GLN A 139 26.29 43.40 22.11
CA GLN A 139 26.33 43.78 23.53
C GLN A 139 27.76 44.01 24.04
N ALA A 140 28.70 43.11 23.72
CA ALA A 140 30.10 43.25 24.10
C ALA A 140 30.76 44.48 23.43
N MET A 141 30.47 44.72 22.15
CA MET A 141 30.94 45.91 21.42
C MET A 141 30.33 47.19 21.96
N LEU A 142 29.06 47.18 22.38
CA LEU A 142 28.43 48.34 23.01
C LEU A 142 29.04 48.64 24.39
N ALA A 143 29.36 47.60 25.17
CA ALA A 143 30.10 47.75 26.43
C ALA A 143 31.52 48.28 26.20
N GLN A 144 32.26 47.76 25.22
CA GLN A 144 33.60 48.21 24.85
C GLN A 144 33.60 49.66 24.33
N ALA A 145 32.63 50.02 23.49
CA ALA A 145 32.46 51.36 22.94
C ALA A 145 32.10 52.40 24.02
N ASN A 146 31.40 51.99 25.08
CA ASN A 146 31.14 52.85 26.24
C ASN A 146 32.37 53.04 27.14
N GLN A 147 33.31 52.10 27.18
CA GLN A 147 34.54 52.23 27.98
C GLN A 147 35.68 52.98 27.27
N ALA A 148 35.77 52.88 25.94
CA ALA A 148 36.77 53.59 25.16
C ALA A 148 36.85 55.12 25.43
N PRO A 149 35.73 55.89 25.50
CA PRO A 149 35.80 57.32 25.78
C PRO A 149 36.22 57.64 27.23
N GLN A 150 36.05 56.73 28.20
CA GLN A 150 36.46 56.97 29.59
C GLN A 150 37.99 56.92 29.76
N GLY A 151 38.68 56.04 29.03
CA GLY A 151 40.15 55.99 29.02
C GLY A 151 40.79 57.22 28.35
N VAL A 152 40.16 57.75 27.31
CA VAL A 152 40.61 58.99 26.64
C VAL A 152 40.36 60.21 27.53
N LEU A 153 39.27 60.24 28.32
CA LEU A 153 39.03 61.33 29.27
C LEU A 153 40.05 61.37 30.42
N GLN A 154 40.65 60.22 30.78
CA GLN A 154 41.74 60.14 31.74
C GLN A 154 43.08 60.68 31.21
N LEU A 155 43.30 60.63 29.89
CA LEU A 155 44.46 61.20 29.19
C LEU A 155 44.33 62.70 28.91
N LEU A 156 43.13 63.28 29.09
CA LEU A 156 42.84 64.71 28.92
C LEU A 156 42.78 65.47 30.27
N ARG A 157 43.34 64.90 31.34
CA ARG A 157 43.45 65.53 32.67
C ARG A 157 44.89 65.80 33.06
#